data_AF-M7WT98-F1
#
_entry.id   AF-M7WT98-F1
#
_cell.length_a   1.000
_cell.length_b   1.000
_cell.length_c   1.000
_cell.angle_alpha   90.00
_cell.angle_beta   90.00
_cell.angle_gamma   90.00
#
_symmetry.space_group_name_H-M   'P 1'
#
loop_
_entity.id
_entity.type
_entity.pdbx_description
1 polymer ?
#
loop_
_entity_poly.entity_id
_entity_poly.type
_entity_poly.pdbx_seq_one_letter_code
_entity_poly.pdbx_strand_id
1 'polypeptide(L)'
;MLLVFLIVIIGAFAQINEKTIQKELIKKVNEGVEMQKIYSDLDLLCKQNNIVKVKKIDIRKALDIEAERVASKIKAKIEKEKRELRKKRIETEMRQLRKDALLVKKLRFENSIERDKEALKLAKKSSPINSSFFKDAMKQTWRLKQKKLGINDKKQ
;
A
#
# COMPACT_ATOMS: atom_id res chain seq x y z
N MET A 1 -38.24 53.59 17.73
CA MET A 1 -37.84 52.42 18.56
C MET A 1 -38.36 51.10 18.00
N LEU A 2 -39.68 50.92 17.82
CA LEU A 2 -40.28 49.67 17.28
C LEU A 2 -39.76 49.24 15.88
N LEU A 3 -39.59 50.19 14.95
CA LEU A 3 -39.11 49.91 13.58
C LEU A 3 -37.65 49.42 13.54
N VAL A 4 -36.80 49.95 14.41
CA VAL A 4 -35.39 49.53 14.52
C VAL A 4 -35.30 48.13 15.11
N PHE A 5 -36.11 47.82 16.12
CA PHE A 5 -36.19 46.48 16.70
C PHE A 5 -36.66 45.43 15.69
N LEU A 6 -37.66 45.74 14.86
CA LEU A 6 -38.14 44.87 13.79
C LEU A 6 -37.06 44.54 12.75
N ILE A 7 -36.27 45.53 12.32
CA ILE A 7 -35.17 45.32 11.36
C ILE A 7 -34.07 44.44 11.96
N VAL A 8 -33.73 44.65 13.24
CA VAL A 8 -32.72 43.85 13.94
C VAL A 8 -33.16 42.39 14.09
N ILE A 9 -34.42 42.14 14.43
CA ILE A 9 -34.97 40.78 14.57
C ILE A 9 -35.00 40.06 13.21
N ILE A 10 -35.44 40.74 12.14
CA ILE A 10 -35.48 40.16 10.78
C ILE A 10 -34.06 39.86 10.29
N GLY A 11 -33.10 40.76 10.55
CA GLY A 11 -31.68 40.55 10.21
C GLY A 11 -31.06 39.35 10.93
N ALA A 12 -31.36 39.18 12.22
CA ALA A 12 -30.88 38.05 13.01
C ALA A 12 -31.44 36.71 12.52
N PHE A 13 -32.74 36.65 12.18
CA PHE A 13 -33.37 35.44 11.63
C PHE A 13 -32.77 35.03 10.28
N ALA A 14 -32.54 35.98 9.38
CA ALA A 14 -31.91 35.71 8.08
C ALA A 14 -30.48 35.14 8.24
N GLN A 15 -29.74 35.61 9.26
CA GLN A 15 -28.38 35.17 9.55
C GLN A 15 -28.33 33.77 10.20
N ILE A 16 -29.36 33.40 10.98
CA ILE A 16 -29.51 32.05 11.56
C ILE A 16 -29.82 31.02 10.47
N ASN A 17 -30.70 31.34 9.52
CA ASN A 17 -31.03 30.45 8.41
C ASN A 17 -29.83 30.19 7.48
N GLU A 18 -29.03 31.22 7.21
CA GLU A 18 -27.82 31.13 6.39
C GLU A 18 -26.80 30.13 6.96
N LYS A 19 -26.48 30.25 8.25
CA LYS A 19 -25.53 29.34 8.94
C LYS A 19 -26.04 27.90 8.98
N THR A 20 -27.36 27.72 9.08
CA THR A 20 -27.98 26.39 9.11
C THR A 20 -27.84 25.70 7.75
N ILE A 21 -28.17 26.41 6.66
CA ILE A 21 -28.01 25.91 5.28
C ILE A 21 -26.55 25.56 4.98
N GLN A 22 -25.62 26.44 5.35
CA GLN A 22 -24.20 26.19 5.15
C GLN A 22 -23.72 24.92 5.87
N LYS A 23 -24.13 24.71 7.14
CA LYS A 23 -23.76 23.52 7.91
C LYS A 23 -24.32 22.23 7.30
N GLU A 24 -25.56 22.26 6.84
CA GLU A 24 -26.21 21.10 6.22
C GLU A 24 -25.52 20.70 4.90
N LEU A 25 -25.21 21.69 4.05
CA LEU A 25 -24.50 21.45 2.80
C LEU A 25 -23.06 20.99 3.04
N ILE A 26 -22.35 21.54 4.03
CA ILE A 26 -21.03 21.05 4.45
C ILE A 26 -21.10 19.59 4.93
N LYS A 27 -22.18 19.17 5.58
CA LYS A 27 -22.37 17.77 5.97
C LYS A 27 -22.42 16.87 4.73
N LYS A 28 -23.18 17.27 3.69
CA LYS A 28 -23.22 16.55 2.40
C LYS A 28 -21.86 16.48 1.71
N VAL A 29 -21.04 17.54 1.78
CA VAL A 29 -19.65 17.53 1.29
C VAL A 29 -18.83 16.46 2.01
N ASN A 30 -18.93 16.40 3.34
CA ASN A 30 -18.21 15.42 4.17
C ASN A 30 -18.70 13.98 3.95
N GLU A 31 -19.98 13.80 3.63
CA GLU A 31 -20.58 12.52 3.25
C GLU A 31 -20.18 12.08 1.82
N GLY A 32 -19.53 12.94 1.04
CA GLY A 32 -19.04 12.62 -0.30
C GLY A 32 -20.09 12.75 -1.40
N VAL A 33 -21.17 13.51 -1.16
CA VAL A 33 -22.15 13.82 -2.20
C VAL A 33 -21.50 14.65 -3.30
N GLU A 34 -21.90 14.43 -4.55
CA GLU A 34 -21.38 15.16 -5.71
C GLU A 34 -21.61 16.68 -5.57
N MET A 35 -20.54 17.46 -5.78
CA MET A 35 -20.60 18.92 -5.65
C MET A 35 -21.67 19.57 -6.55
N GLN A 36 -21.93 19.02 -7.73
CA GLN A 36 -22.99 19.53 -8.62
C GLN A 36 -24.38 19.42 -7.98
N LYS A 37 -24.67 18.33 -7.24
CA LYS A 37 -25.92 18.17 -6.49
C LYS A 37 -25.96 19.14 -5.32
N ILE A 38 -24.85 19.31 -4.60
CA ILE A 38 -24.73 20.26 -3.49
C ILE A 38 -24.98 21.71 -3.94
N TYR A 39 -24.44 22.13 -5.09
CA TYR A 39 -24.72 23.46 -5.64
C TYR A 39 -26.16 23.60 -6.12
N SER A 40 -26.76 22.54 -6.67
CA SER A 40 -28.17 22.55 -7.07
C SER A 40 -29.08 22.72 -5.84
N ASP A 41 -28.77 22.02 -4.75
CA ASP A 41 -29.45 22.17 -3.46
C ASP A 41 -29.27 23.58 -2.88
N LEU A 42 -28.05 24.14 -2.95
CA LEU A 42 -27.78 25.52 -2.53
C LEU A 42 -28.66 26.51 -3.30
N ASP A 43 -28.76 26.35 -4.62
CA ASP A 43 -29.58 27.20 -5.48
C ASP A 43 -31.06 27.17 -5.08
N LEU A 44 -31.57 25.97 -4.77
CA LEU A 44 -32.97 25.75 -4.40
C LEU A 44 -33.26 26.32 -3.00
N LEU A 45 -32.40 26.05 -2.03
CA LEU A 45 -32.50 26.57 -0.66
C LEU A 45 -32.37 28.10 -0.61
N CYS A 46 -31.48 28.69 -1.41
CA CYS A 46 -31.36 30.14 -1.51
C CYS A 46 -32.61 30.79 -2.10
N LYS A 47 -33.25 30.17 -3.10
CA LYS A 47 -34.53 30.66 -3.66
C LYS A 47 -35.66 30.58 -2.64
N GLN A 48 -35.78 29.47 -1.92
CA GLN A 48 -36.82 29.28 -0.89
C GLN A 48 -36.69 30.25 0.29
N ASN A 49 -35.46 30.61 0.66
CA ASN A 49 -35.18 31.46 1.82
C ASN A 49 -34.88 32.92 1.47
N ASN A 50 -35.14 33.36 0.23
CA ASN A 50 -34.84 34.73 -0.25
C ASN A 50 -33.41 35.20 0.09
N ILE A 51 -32.42 34.31 -0.08
CA ILE A 51 -31.02 34.63 0.21
C ILE A 51 -30.43 35.50 -0.90
N VAL A 52 -29.81 36.61 -0.50
CA VAL A 52 -29.17 37.56 -1.40
C VAL A 52 -28.00 36.92 -2.15
N LYS A 53 -27.81 37.29 -3.43
CA LYS A 53 -26.76 36.76 -4.32
C LYS A 53 -25.35 36.81 -3.72
N VAL A 54 -25.01 37.87 -2.97
CA VAL A 54 -23.70 38.02 -2.30
C VAL A 54 -23.47 36.91 -1.27
N LYS A 55 -24.46 36.66 -0.40
CA LYS A 55 -24.39 35.61 0.63
C LYS A 55 -24.31 34.20 0.04
N LYS A 56 -25.01 33.96 -1.06
CA LYS A 56 -24.91 32.70 -1.82
C LYS A 56 -23.47 32.42 -2.28
N ILE A 57 -22.75 33.46 -2.71
CA ILE A 57 -21.35 33.34 -3.13
C ILE A 57 -20.47 32.95 -1.93
N ASP A 58 -20.72 33.53 -0.76
CA ASP A 58 -19.95 33.23 0.46
C ASP A 58 -20.16 31.78 0.93
N ILE A 59 -21.41 31.28 0.90
CA ILE A 59 -21.70 29.87 1.19
C ILE A 59 -20.98 28.96 0.18
N ARG A 60 -21.00 29.31 -1.11
CA ARG A 60 -20.32 28.53 -2.15
C ARG A 60 -18.82 28.43 -1.91
N LYS A 61 -18.15 29.55 -1.61
CA LYS A 61 -16.71 29.55 -1.28
C LYS A 61 -16.41 28.65 -0.10
N ALA A 62 -17.24 28.65 0.94
CA ALA A 62 -17.04 27.78 2.09
C ALA A 62 -17.19 26.29 1.75
N LEU A 63 -18.14 25.95 0.86
CA LEU A 63 -18.30 24.58 0.36
C LEU A 63 -17.09 24.13 -0.48
N ASP A 64 -16.56 25.02 -1.33
CA ASP A 64 -15.38 24.74 -2.15
C ASP A 64 -14.15 24.44 -1.28
N ILE A 65 -13.93 25.25 -0.25
CA ILE A 65 -12.82 25.06 0.72
C ILE A 65 -12.95 23.72 1.44
N GLU A 66 -14.15 23.34 1.91
CA GLU A 66 -14.31 22.05 2.59
C GLU A 66 -14.19 20.88 1.61
N ALA A 67 -14.65 21.03 0.36
CA ALA A 67 -14.50 20.02 -0.67
C ALA A 67 -13.02 19.76 -0.99
N GLU A 68 -12.21 20.82 -1.13
CA GLU A 68 -10.75 20.70 -1.31
C GLU A 68 -10.08 20.01 -0.11
N ARG A 69 -10.50 20.36 1.10
CA ARG A 69 -9.99 19.77 2.34
C ARG A 69 -10.32 18.27 2.44
N VAL A 70 -11.55 17.88 2.10
CA VAL A 70 -11.97 16.47 2.05
C VAL A 70 -11.21 15.71 0.96
N ALA A 71 -11.10 16.27 -0.24
CA ALA A 71 -10.35 15.68 -1.35
C ALA A 71 -8.86 15.48 -0.99
N SER A 72 -8.24 16.45 -0.33
CA SER A 72 -6.86 16.36 0.15
C SER A 72 -6.68 15.23 1.17
N LYS A 73 -7.60 15.09 2.15
CA LYS A 73 -7.60 13.98 3.12
C LYS A 73 -7.74 12.63 2.43
N ILE A 74 -8.64 12.50 1.46
CA ILE A 74 -8.85 11.26 0.69
C ILE A 74 -7.60 10.92 -0.11
N LYS A 75 -7.01 11.90 -0.81
CA LYS A 75 -5.77 11.72 -1.57
C LYS A 75 -4.62 11.24 -0.67
N ALA A 76 -4.48 11.82 0.52
CA ALA A 76 -3.47 11.40 1.48
C ALA A 76 -3.68 9.94 1.97
N LYS A 77 -4.94 9.54 2.22
CA LYS A 77 -5.27 8.14 2.57
C LYS A 77 -4.93 7.18 1.43
N ILE A 78 -5.34 7.49 0.20
CA ILE A 78 -5.06 6.67 -0.98
C ILE A 78 -3.54 6.51 -1.19
N GLU A 79 -2.76 7.59 -1.09
CA GLU A 79 -1.31 7.51 -1.23
C GLU A 79 -0.66 6.66 -0.13
N LYS A 80 -1.16 6.73 1.11
CA LYS A 80 -0.70 5.86 2.20
C LYS A 80 -0.98 4.39 1.91
N GLU A 81 -2.22 4.05 1.56
CA GLU A 81 -2.62 2.67 1.24
C GLU A 81 -1.84 2.10 0.05
N LYS A 82 -1.66 2.89 -1.00
CA LYS A 82 -0.85 2.52 -2.17
C LYS A 82 0.60 2.21 -1.80
N ARG A 83 1.21 2.99 -0.90
CA ARG A 83 2.56 2.72 -0.39
C ARG A 83 2.61 1.43 0.43
N GLU A 84 1.62 1.18 1.27
CA GLU A 84 1.55 -0.05 2.08
C GLU A 84 1.37 -1.29 1.21
N LEU A 85 0.50 -1.24 0.19
CA LEU A 85 0.32 -2.33 -0.78
C LEU A 85 1.61 -2.62 -1.55
N ARG A 86 2.33 -1.57 -1.98
CA ARG A 86 3.64 -1.72 -2.64
C ARG A 86 4.66 -2.41 -1.74
N LYS A 87 4.75 -2.00 -0.46
CA LYS A 87 5.65 -2.64 0.50
C LYS A 87 5.33 -4.13 0.69
N LYS A 88 4.05 -4.46 0.92
CA LYS A 88 3.60 -5.86 1.07
C LYS A 88 3.92 -6.71 -0.16
N ARG A 89 3.74 -6.16 -1.36
CA ARG A 89 4.08 -6.83 -2.62
C ARG A 89 5.59 -7.11 -2.71
N ILE A 90 6.43 -6.11 -2.48
CA ILE A 90 7.89 -6.26 -2.51
C ILE A 90 8.35 -7.27 -1.46
N GLU A 91 7.83 -7.22 -0.24
CA GLU A 91 8.18 -8.19 0.82
C GLU A 91 7.83 -9.62 0.42
N THR A 92 6.67 -9.82 -0.22
CA THR A 92 6.22 -11.14 -0.68
C THR A 92 7.10 -11.66 -1.82
N GLU A 93 7.37 -10.84 -2.82
CA GLU A 93 8.27 -11.17 -3.93
C GLU A 93 9.70 -11.46 -3.43
N MET A 94 10.22 -10.68 -2.49
CA MET A 94 11.53 -10.92 -1.86
C MET A 94 11.58 -12.21 -1.05
N ARG A 95 10.51 -12.57 -0.33
CA ARG A 95 10.43 -13.86 0.36
C ARG A 95 10.44 -15.02 -0.63
N GLN A 96 9.73 -14.89 -1.75
CA GLN A 96 9.72 -15.92 -2.79
C GLN A 96 11.09 -16.06 -3.44
N LEU A 97 11.72 -14.95 -3.84
CA LEU A 97 13.08 -14.93 -4.39
C LEU A 97 14.10 -15.59 -3.45
N ARG A 98 13.99 -15.39 -2.14
CA ARG A 98 14.86 -16.06 -1.16
C ARG A 98 14.65 -17.57 -1.14
N LYS A 99 13.40 -18.05 -1.22
CA LYS A 99 13.11 -19.49 -1.30
C LYS A 99 13.66 -20.09 -2.59
N ASP A 100 13.45 -19.40 -3.72
CA ASP A 100 13.92 -19.86 -5.02
C ASP A 100 15.45 -19.89 -5.08
N ALA A 101 16.13 -18.87 -4.52
CA ALA A 101 17.59 -18.85 -4.41
C ALA A 101 18.14 -20.03 -3.59
N LEU A 102 17.47 -20.38 -2.48
CA LEU A 102 17.83 -21.55 -1.68
C LEU A 102 17.62 -22.86 -2.46
N LEU A 103 16.51 -22.96 -3.21
CA LEU A 103 16.23 -24.12 -4.06
C LEU A 103 17.29 -24.28 -5.15
N VAL A 104 17.65 -23.20 -5.86
CA VAL A 104 18.72 -23.22 -6.86
C VAL A 104 20.05 -23.64 -6.24
N LYS A 105 20.38 -23.14 -5.05
CA LYS A 105 21.60 -23.53 -4.33
C LYS A 105 21.60 -25.03 -4.01
N LYS A 106 20.44 -25.59 -3.61
CA LYS A 106 20.27 -27.03 -3.35
C LYS A 106 20.42 -27.86 -4.63
N LEU A 107 19.76 -27.48 -5.72
CA LEU A 107 19.87 -28.16 -7.02
C LEU A 107 21.30 -28.16 -7.57
N ARG A 108 22.00 -27.02 -7.48
CA ARG A 108 23.42 -26.94 -7.88
C ARG A 108 24.31 -27.88 -7.07
N PHE A 109 23.98 -28.07 -5.79
CA PHE A 109 24.69 -29.00 -4.93
C PHE A 109 24.42 -30.45 -5.32
N GLU A 110 23.15 -30.83 -5.50
CA GLU A 110 22.75 -32.17 -5.96
C GLU A 110 23.41 -32.53 -7.29
N ASN A 111 23.39 -31.63 -8.28
CA ASN A 111 24.07 -31.83 -9.56
C ASN A 111 25.60 -31.91 -9.43
N SER A 112 26.19 -31.26 -8.42
CA SER A 112 27.63 -31.37 -8.12
C SER A 112 27.96 -32.76 -7.57
N ILE A 113 27.12 -33.30 -6.68
CA ILE A 113 27.25 -34.66 -6.14
C ILE A 113 27.21 -35.69 -7.25
N GLU A 114 26.24 -35.56 -8.15
CA GLU A 114 26.03 -36.53 -9.21
C GLU A 114 27.21 -36.56 -10.19
N ARG A 115 27.68 -35.39 -10.63
CA ARG A 115 28.91 -35.28 -11.44
C ARG A 115 30.14 -35.83 -10.73
N ASP A 116 30.30 -35.53 -9.45
CA ASP A 116 31.41 -36.05 -8.65
C ASP A 116 31.34 -37.60 -8.60
N LYS A 117 30.16 -38.20 -8.39
CA LYS A 117 29.96 -39.67 -8.37
C LYS A 117 30.31 -40.31 -9.72
N GLU A 118 29.90 -39.69 -10.82
CA GLU A 118 30.23 -40.15 -12.17
C GLU A 118 31.73 -40.08 -12.44
N ALA A 119 32.39 -38.98 -12.05
CA ALA A 119 33.83 -38.82 -12.17
C ALA A 119 34.59 -39.89 -11.36
N LEU A 120 34.15 -40.22 -10.14
CA LEU A 120 34.73 -41.31 -9.36
C LEU A 120 34.54 -42.67 -10.05
N LYS A 121 33.35 -42.92 -10.62
CA LYS A 121 33.06 -44.17 -11.35
C LYS A 121 33.99 -44.32 -12.56
N LEU A 122 34.24 -43.24 -13.29
CA LEU A 122 35.18 -43.22 -14.42
C LEU A 122 36.63 -43.40 -13.96
N ALA A 123 37.08 -42.68 -12.93
CA ALA A 123 38.44 -42.79 -12.39
C ALA A 123 38.76 -44.20 -11.88
N LYS A 124 37.81 -44.86 -11.21
CA LYS A 124 37.95 -46.25 -10.77
C LYS A 124 38.05 -47.24 -11.94
N LYS A 125 37.33 -46.97 -13.05
CA LYS A 125 37.41 -47.78 -14.26
C LYS A 125 38.75 -47.60 -14.97
N SER A 126 39.27 -46.38 -15.03
CA SER A 126 40.52 -46.08 -15.72
C SER A 126 41.77 -46.47 -14.93
N SER A 127 41.72 -46.49 -13.60
CA SER A 127 42.83 -46.95 -12.76
C SER A 127 42.33 -47.72 -11.53
N PRO A 128 42.08 -49.03 -11.68
CA PRO A 128 41.54 -49.88 -10.61
C PRO A 128 42.45 -49.96 -9.37
N ILE A 129 43.77 -49.94 -9.60
CA ILE A 129 44.81 -50.04 -8.56
C ILE A 129 44.70 -48.87 -7.57
N ASN A 130 44.29 -47.68 -8.04
CA ASN A 130 44.20 -46.46 -7.24
C ASN A 130 42.78 -46.21 -6.68
N SER A 131 41.88 -47.20 -6.74
CA SER A 131 40.48 -47.06 -6.34
C SER A 131 40.28 -46.60 -4.89
N SER A 132 41.14 -47.04 -3.96
CA SER A 132 41.13 -46.62 -2.55
C SER A 132 41.49 -45.14 -2.41
N PHE A 133 42.58 -44.70 -3.05
CA PHE A 133 43.02 -43.31 -3.07
C PHE A 133 41.93 -42.37 -3.61
N PHE A 134 41.28 -42.72 -4.73
CA PHE A 134 40.20 -41.91 -5.28
C PHE A 134 38.99 -41.80 -4.34
N LYS A 135 38.67 -42.87 -3.61
CA LYS A 135 37.57 -42.86 -2.63
C LYS A 135 37.87 -41.91 -1.47
N ASP A 136 39.10 -41.91 -0.96
CA ASP A 136 39.51 -41.07 0.17
C ASP A 136 39.66 -39.60 -0.22
N ALA A 137 40.26 -39.33 -1.39
CA ALA A 137 40.36 -37.97 -1.93
C ALA A 137 38.96 -37.35 -2.08
N MET A 138 38.02 -38.09 -2.67
CA MET A 138 36.65 -37.63 -2.85
C MET A 138 35.92 -37.39 -1.52
N LYS A 139 36.15 -38.24 -0.51
CA LYS A 139 35.59 -38.07 0.84
C LYS A 139 36.10 -36.78 1.50
N GLN A 140 37.37 -36.40 1.27
CA GLN A 140 37.90 -35.13 1.77
C GLN A 140 37.31 -33.92 1.01
N THR A 141 37.23 -33.98 -0.32
CA THR A 141 36.60 -32.93 -1.13
C THR A 141 35.15 -32.72 -0.74
N TRP A 142 34.45 -33.81 -0.43
CA TRP A 142 33.07 -33.81 0.04
C TRP A 142 32.88 -33.05 1.36
N ARG A 143 33.69 -33.37 2.37
CA ARG A 143 33.69 -32.68 3.67
C ARG A 143 33.96 -31.19 3.54
N LEU A 144 34.89 -30.81 2.65
CA LEU A 144 35.19 -29.40 2.37
C LEU A 144 34.01 -28.68 1.71
N LYS A 145 33.31 -29.32 0.75
CA LYS A 145 32.11 -28.76 0.12
C LYS A 145 30.95 -28.59 1.13
N GLN A 146 30.69 -29.59 1.97
CA GLN A 146 29.65 -29.51 3.02
C GLN A 146 29.92 -28.38 4.02
N LYS A 147 31.18 -28.24 4.48
CA LYS A 147 31.58 -27.15 5.38
C LYS A 147 31.36 -25.76 4.77
N LYS A 148 31.69 -25.57 3.48
CA LYS A 148 31.41 -24.31 2.76
C LYS A 148 29.92 -23.99 2.63
N LEU A 149 29.05 -25.00 2.71
CA LEU A 149 27.61 -24.85 2.62
C LEU A 149 26.92 -24.68 3.98
N GLY A 150 27.66 -24.75 5.09
CA GLY A 150 27.10 -24.69 6.44
C GLY A 150 26.28 -25.94 6.82
N ILE A 151 26.44 -27.04 6.08
CA ILE A 151 25.82 -28.32 6.41
C ILE A 151 26.73 -28.98 7.46
N ASN A 152 26.39 -28.82 8.73
CA ASN A 152 27.11 -29.52 9.81
C ASN A 152 26.79 -31.01 9.72
N ASP A 153 27.83 -31.85 9.68
CA ASP A 153 27.76 -33.30 9.88
C ASP A 153 27.34 -33.61 11.33
N LYS A 154 26.10 -33.26 11.72
CA LYS A 154 25.45 -33.91 12.87
C LYS A 154 24.60 -35.03 12.30
N LYS A 155 25.17 -36.23 12.29
CA LYS A 155 24.42 -37.47 12.14
C LYS A 155 23.30 -37.49 13.19
N GLN A 156 22.06 -37.68 12.73
CA GLN A 156 21.04 -38.37 13.52
C GLN A 156 21.45 -39.83 13.69
#